data_AF-I2QSF7-F1
#
_entry.id   AF-I2QSF7-F1
#
_cell.length_a   1.000
_cell.length_b   1.000
_cell.length_c   1.000
_cell.angle_alpha   90.00
_cell.angle_beta   90.00
_cell.angle_gamma   90.00
#
_symmetry.space_group_name_H-M   'P 1'
#
loop_
_entity.id
_entity.type
_entity.pdbx_description
1 polymer ?
#
loop_
_entity_poly.entity_id
_entity_poly.type
_entity_poly.pdbx_seq_one_letter_code
_entity_poly.pdbx_strand_id
1 'polypeptide(L)' 'MRKPIAFDAANQRGEIRMTDRDPFAEGERAARENIPAEANPYSDGSDEHALWAAGHERVAGAIEARESEGS' A
#
# COMPACT_ATOMS: atom_id res chain seq x y z
N MET A 1 -33.70 -23.01 28.13
CA MET A 1 -32.60 -23.74 27.45
C MET A 1 -32.51 -23.19 26.02
N ARG A 2 -31.36 -22.61 25.64
CA ARG A 2 -31.17 -21.79 24.42
C ARG A 2 -31.09 -22.67 23.16
N LYS A 3 -31.69 -22.23 22.05
CA LYS A 3 -31.49 -22.80 20.71
C LYS A 3 -30.11 -22.36 20.18
N PRO A 4 -29.30 -23.22 19.55
CA PRO A 4 -28.10 -22.77 18.88
C PRO A 4 -28.48 -22.10 17.55
N ILE A 5 -28.15 -20.82 17.42
CA ILE A 5 -28.09 -20.12 16.14
C ILE A 5 -26.78 -20.59 15.50
N ALA A 6 -26.84 -21.57 14.61
CA ALA A 6 -25.72 -21.90 13.74
C ALA A 6 -25.61 -20.81 12.67
N PHE A 7 -25.03 -19.67 13.05
CA PHE A 7 -24.47 -18.73 12.09
C PHE A 7 -23.05 -19.22 11.77
N ASP A 8 -22.96 -20.41 11.17
CA ASP A 8 -21.67 -20.90 10.68
C ASP A 8 -21.34 -20.12 9.43
N ALA A 9 -20.53 -19.09 9.67
CA ALA A 9 -19.89 -18.23 8.72
C ALA A 9 -19.03 -19.05 7.75
N ALA A 10 -19.65 -19.66 6.75
CA ALA A 10 -18.98 -20.15 5.56
C ALA A 10 -18.50 -19.00 4.65
N ASN A 11 -18.24 -17.82 5.22
CA ASN A 11 -17.70 -16.65 4.53
C ASN A 11 -16.32 -16.26 5.11
N GLN A 12 -15.50 -17.27 5.40
CA GLN A 12 -14.14 -17.10 5.93
C GLN A 12 -13.16 -18.12 5.32
N ARG A 13 -13.20 -18.25 4.00
CA ARG A 13 -12.02 -18.67 3.22
C ARG A 13 -11.33 -17.37 2.77
N GLY A 14 -10.61 -16.66 3.64
CA GLY A 14 -9.30 -17.10 4.09
C GLY A 14 -8.21 -16.95 3.00
N GLU A 15 -8.57 -16.54 1.78
CA GLU A 15 -7.65 -16.34 0.64
C GLU A 15 -8.00 -15.08 -0.17
N ILE A 16 -8.54 -14.02 0.45
CA ILE A 16 -8.22 -12.69 -0.10
C ILE A 16 -6.76 -12.47 0.26
N ARG A 17 -5.92 -12.91 -0.66
CA ARG A 17 -4.50 -12.73 -0.68
C ARG A 17 -4.18 -11.28 -0.33
N MET A 18 -3.82 -11.06 0.93
CA MET A 18 -3.07 -9.89 1.37
C MET A 18 -1.64 -9.87 0.77
N THR A 19 -1.39 -10.63 -0.30
CA THR A 19 -0.09 -10.75 -0.98
C THR A 19 -0.06 -10.06 -2.35
N ASP A 20 -1.15 -9.43 -2.80
CA ASP A 20 -1.20 -8.86 -4.17
C ASP A 20 -1.09 -7.33 -4.23
N ARG A 21 -0.96 -6.64 -3.10
CA ARG A 21 -0.53 -5.24 -3.10
C ARG A 21 0.97 -5.20 -2.86
N ASP A 22 1.72 -5.15 -3.96
CA ASP A 22 3.15 -4.87 -3.93
C ASP A 22 3.37 -3.51 -3.24
N PRO A 23 4.02 -3.47 -2.06
CA PRO A 23 4.25 -2.22 -1.33
C PRO A 23 4.97 -1.19 -2.20
N PHE A 24 5.89 -1.61 -3.07
CA PHE A 24 6.60 -0.72 -3.98
C PHE A 24 5.67 -0.05 -4.98
N ALA A 25 4.79 -0.83 -5.64
CA ALA A 25 3.83 -0.31 -6.60
C ALA A 25 2.79 0.62 -5.94
N GLU A 26 2.38 0.32 -4.70
CA GLU A 26 1.51 1.18 -3.91
C GLU A 26 2.22 2.50 -3.54
N GLY A 27 3.52 2.44 -3.22
CA GLY A 27 4.36 3.62 -2.98
C GLY A 27 4.48 4.53 -4.19
N GLU A 28 4.78 3.95 -5.37
CA GLU A 28 4.79 4.70 -6.63
C GLU A 28 3.46 5.40 -6.88
N ARG A 29 2.34 4.68 -6.68
CA ARG A 29 1.01 5.22 -6.87
C ARG A 29 0.73 6.37 -5.91
N ALA A 30 1.07 6.22 -4.64
CA ALA A 30 0.90 7.25 -3.63
C ALA A 30 1.63 8.54 -4.00
N ALA A 31 2.88 8.45 -4.47
CA ALA A 31 3.63 9.60 -4.96
C ALA A 31 2.95 10.27 -6.17
N ARG A 32 2.40 9.49 -7.12
CA ARG A 32 1.63 10.05 -8.26
C ARG A 32 0.37 10.77 -7.82
N GLU A 33 -0.27 10.29 -6.75
CA GLU A 33 -1.46 10.89 -6.15
C GLU A 33 -1.14 12.07 -5.19
N ASN A 34 0.14 12.47 -5.05
CA ASN A 34 0.62 13.47 -4.09
C ASN A 34 0.30 13.12 -2.62
N ILE A 35 0.19 11.84 -2.31
CA ILE A 35 0.10 11.35 -0.93
C ILE A 35 1.50 11.45 -0.31
N PRO A 36 1.67 12.02 0.89
CA PRO A 36 3.00 12.19 1.51
C PRO A 36 3.58 10.85 1.98
N ALA A 37 4.92 10.76 2.10
CA ALA A 37 5.59 9.51 2.50
C ALA A 37 5.23 9.09 3.94
N GLU A 38 4.88 10.05 4.80
CA GLU A 38 4.41 9.84 6.17
C GLU A 38 3.03 9.16 6.24
N ALA A 39 2.28 9.14 5.13
CA ALA A 39 1.02 8.40 5.01
C ALA A 39 1.23 6.92 4.64
N ASN A 40 2.47 6.43 4.70
CA ASN A 40 2.79 5.02 4.54
C ASN A 40 1.93 4.16 5.49
N PRO A 41 1.10 3.25 4.97
CA PRO A 41 0.22 2.43 5.81
C PRO A 41 0.97 1.30 6.54
N TYR A 42 2.23 1.04 6.17
CA TYR A 42 3.06 -0.01 6.75
C TYR A 42 3.84 0.49 7.97
N SER A 43 4.03 -0.40 8.94
CA SER A 43 4.76 -0.11 10.18
C SER A 43 6.19 0.34 9.90
N ASP A 44 6.59 1.48 10.46
CA ASP A 44 7.97 1.97 10.36
C ASP A 44 8.98 0.91 10.84
N GLY A 45 10.03 0.71 10.06
CA GLY A 45 11.03 -0.34 10.24
C GLY A 45 10.67 -1.73 9.67
N SER A 46 9.51 -1.90 9.02
CA SER A 46 9.19 -3.13 8.30
C SER A 46 9.73 -3.12 6.87
N ASP A 47 9.95 -4.31 6.29
CA ASP A 47 10.40 -4.43 4.90
C ASP A 47 9.39 -3.80 3.93
N GLU A 48 8.09 -3.93 4.19
CA GLU A 48 7.03 -3.32 3.40
C GLU A 48 7.05 -1.79 3.49
N HIS A 49 7.35 -1.24 4.66
CA HIS A 49 7.51 0.21 4.82
C HIS A 49 8.67 0.72 3.95
N ALA A 50 9.81 0.04 3.98
CA ALA A 50 10.97 0.38 3.16
C ALA A 50 10.67 0.25 1.65
N LEU A 51 10.00 -0.83 1.23
CA LEU A 51 9.62 -1.04 -0.17
C LEU A 51 8.65 0.03 -0.67
N TRP A 52 7.64 0.38 0.13
CA TRP A 52 6.70 1.44 -0.19
C TRP A 52 7.39 2.80 -0.29
N ALA A 53 8.26 3.14 0.66
CA ALA A 53 9.02 4.39 0.62
C ALA A 53 9.92 4.47 -0.62
N ALA A 54 10.60 3.38 -0.99
CA ALA A 54 11.44 3.33 -2.18
C ALA A 54 10.64 3.54 -3.49
N GLY A 55 9.42 2.98 -3.58
CA GLY A 55 8.52 3.23 -4.71
C GLY A 55 8.06 4.68 -4.78
N HIS A 56 7.78 5.28 -3.62
CA HIS A 56 7.38 6.68 -3.50
C HIS A 56 8.47 7.63 -4.01
N GLU A 57 9.70 7.47 -3.51
CA GLU A 57 10.85 8.30 -3.90
C GLU A 57 11.14 8.24 -5.40
N ARG A 58 11.01 7.05 -6.02
CA ARG A 58 11.23 6.88 -7.47
C ARG A 58 10.34 7.77 -8.31
N VAL A 59 9.06 7.89 -7.95
CA VAL A 59 8.11 8.74 -8.67
C VAL A 59 8.32 10.20 -8.30
N ALA A 60 8.54 10.52 -7.03
CA ALA A 60 8.81 11.89 -6.59
C ALA A 60 10.00 12.49 -7.36
N GLY A 61 11.11 11.76 -7.47
CA GLY A 61 12.28 12.20 -8.24
C GLY A 61 12.04 12.27 -9.75
N ALA A 62 11.18 11.40 -10.31
CA ALA A 62 10.82 11.45 -11.72
C ALA A 62 9.91 12.66 -12.06
N ILE A 63 9.02 13.04 -11.14
CA ILE A 63 8.19 14.25 -11.27
C ILE A 63 9.09 15.48 -11.23
N GLU A 64 10.02 15.57 -10.29
CA GLU A 64 10.96 16.71 -10.19
C GLU A 64 11.89 16.83 -11.40
N ALA A 65 12.34 15.70 -11.97
CA ALA A 65 13.15 15.68 -13.18
C ALA A 65 12.36 16.19 -14.40
N ARG A 66 11.09 15.80 -14.53
CA ARG A 66 10.18 16.28 -15.59
C ARG A 66 9.95 17.80 -15.52
N GLU A 67 9.78 18.34 -14.31
CA GLU A 67 9.58 19.79 -14.14
C GLU A 67 10.86 20.60 -14.42
N SER A 68 12.04 19.96 -14.38
CA SER A 68 13.33 20.59 -14.70
C SER A 68 13.65 20.68 -16.20
N GLU A 69 12.95 19.95 -17.06
CA GLU A 69 13.15 19.96 -18.52
C GLU A 69 12.24 20.95 -19.27
N GLY A 70 11.47 21.77 -18.54
CA GLY A 70 10.52 22.73 -19.08
C GLY A 70 10.98 24.19 -19.14
N SER A 71 12.28 24.47 -19.02
CA SER A 71 12.86 25.83 -19.16
C SER A 71 13.66 26.01 -20.44
#